data_AF-A0A1B1I033-F1
#
_entry.id   AF-A0A1B1I033-F1
#
_cell.length_a   1.000
_cell.length_b   1.000
_cell.length_c   1.000
_cell.angle_alpha   90.00
_cell.angle_beta   90.00
_cell.angle_gamma   90.00
#
_symmetry.space_group_name_H-M   'P 1'
#
loop_
_entity.id
_entity.type
_entity.pdbx_description
1 polymer ?
#
loop_
_entity_poly.entity_id
_entity_poly.type
_entity_poly.pdbx_seq_one_letter_code
_entity_poly.pdbx_strand_id
1 'polypeptide(L)'
;MALKWNMNNVVAARGNTYTCIARFDNSRFWLEVNAITSVQNFKGHIRRIAQLCGAKEVEIKYLHMDDEEGTLTEPRENIVLFSNRGDDYRYFTESIDPATGRRVINYLAPEEVFHLGSAQNVSEA
;
A
#
# COMPACT_ATOMS: atom_id res chain seq x y z
N MET A 1 -0.17 -8.00 18.24
CA MET A 1 1.17 -8.44 17.78
C MET A 1 1.91 -7.23 17.22
N ALA A 2 3.22 -7.10 17.44
CA ALA A 2 3.99 -5.97 16.90
C ALA A 2 4.37 -6.26 15.44
N LEU A 3 4.05 -5.34 14.52
CA LEU A 3 4.42 -5.42 13.11
C LEU A 3 5.95 -5.27 12.97
N LYS A 4 6.60 -6.22 12.28
CA LYS A 4 8.04 -6.14 11.94
C LYS A 4 8.22 -5.27 10.68
N TRP A 5 9.21 -4.38 10.70
CA TRP A 5 9.45 -3.40 9.64
C TRP A 5 10.81 -3.62 8.97
N ASN A 6 10.81 -3.81 7.65
CA ASN A 6 12.00 -3.79 6.81
C ASN A 6 12.00 -2.47 6.03
N MET A 7 12.86 -1.52 6.40
CA MET A 7 12.70 -0.12 5.99
C MET A 7 13.45 0.27 4.70
N ASN A 8 14.32 -0.58 4.13
CA ASN A 8 15.14 -0.30 2.94
C ASN A 8 15.63 1.16 2.83
N ASN A 9 16.36 1.64 3.85
CA ASN A 9 16.91 2.99 3.95
C ASN A 9 15.87 4.15 4.00
N VAL A 10 14.58 3.85 4.09
CA VAL A 10 13.53 4.87 4.27
C VAL A 10 13.62 5.47 5.67
N VAL A 11 13.71 6.81 5.71
CA VAL A 11 13.88 7.57 6.95
C VAL A 11 12.57 8.26 7.31
N ALA A 12 11.99 7.90 8.46
CA ALA A 12 10.75 8.49 8.98
C ALA A 12 11.00 9.80 9.77
N ALA A 13 11.86 10.66 9.24
CA ALA A 13 12.14 11.98 9.82
C ALA A 13 10.97 12.95 9.58
N ARG A 14 10.77 13.89 10.50
CA ARG A 14 9.77 14.96 10.34
C ARG A 14 10.06 15.75 9.06
N GLY A 15 9.02 15.98 8.26
CA GLY A 15 9.14 16.73 7.01
C GLY A 15 9.57 15.91 5.78
N ASN A 16 9.96 14.64 5.95
CA ASN A 16 10.18 13.77 4.80
C ASN A 16 8.83 13.42 4.14
N THR A 17 8.65 13.88 2.90
CA THR A 17 7.45 13.71 2.07
C THR A 17 7.72 12.91 0.79
N TYR A 18 8.90 12.27 0.68
CA TYR A 18 9.17 11.36 -0.42
C TYR A 18 8.15 10.22 -0.43
N THR A 19 7.58 9.95 -1.60
CA THR A 19 6.58 8.89 -1.77
C THR A 19 7.19 7.54 -1.47
N CYS A 20 6.48 6.75 -0.67
CA CYS A 20 6.87 5.38 -0.31
C CYS A 20 5.83 4.40 -0.82
N ILE A 21 6.29 3.16 -1.02
CA ILE A 21 5.45 1.99 -1.21
C ILE A 21 5.73 0.96 -0.13
N ALA A 22 4.72 0.15 0.20
CA ALA A 22 4.82 -0.88 1.22
C ALA A 22 4.28 -2.23 0.72
N ARG A 23 4.93 -3.33 1.08
CA ARG A 23 4.44 -4.68 0.79
C ARG A 23 4.39 -5.50 2.07
N PHE A 24 3.22 -6.03 2.39
CA PHE A 24 3.05 -6.95 3.51
C PHE A 24 3.44 -8.37 3.13
N ASP A 25 3.79 -9.19 4.13
CA ASP A 25 4.06 -10.62 3.99
C ASP A 25 2.91 -11.41 3.36
N ASN A 26 1.67 -10.92 3.52
CA ASN A 26 0.48 -11.49 2.91
C ASN A 26 -0.08 -10.67 1.73
N SER A 27 0.65 -9.69 1.20
CA SER A 27 0.17 -8.86 0.07
C SER A 27 0.65 -9.39 -1.28
N ARG A 28 -0.25 -9.39 -2.27
CA ARG A 28 0.08 -9.66 -3.68
C ARG A 28 0.79 -8.47 -4.33
N PHE A 29 0.52 -7.25 -3.86
CA PHE A 29 0.97 -5.99 -4.45
C PHE A 29 1.75 -5.12 -3.47
N TRP A 30 2.49 -4.17 -4.02
CA TRP A 30 2.97 -3.00 -3.30
C TRP A 30 1.85 -1.97 -3.16
N LEU A 31 1.82 -1.26 -2.04
CA LEU A 31 0.78 -0.30 -1.70
C LEU A 31 1.33 1.12 -1.73
N GLU A 32 0.73 1.96 -2.57
CA GLU A 32 0.99 3.40 -2.66
C GLU A 32 -0.19 4.18 -2.10
N VAL A 33 0.05 5.22 -1.30
CA VAL A 33 -1.03 6.09 -0.83
C VAL A 33 -1.46 7.06 -1.93
N ASN A 34 -2.76 7.15 -2.23
CA ASN A 34 -3.32 8.12 -3.19
C ASN A 34 -3.47 9.52 -2.56
N ALA A 35 -2.41 10.02 -1.93
CA ALA A 35 -2.33 11.36 -1.36
C ALA A 35 -0.87 11.74 -1.08
N ILE A 36 -0.52 13.00 -1.27
CA ILE A 36 0.76 13.53 -0.79
C ILE A 36 0.74 13.52 0.73
N THR A 37 1.69 12.82 1.35
CA THR A 37 1.76 12.67 2.80
C THR A 37 3.20 12.50 3.28
N SER A 38 3.42 12.65 4.58
CA SER A 38 4.74 12.40 5.17
C SER A 38 4.99 10.90 5.32
N VAL A 39 6.25 10.48 5.33
CA VAL A 39 6.63 9.08 5.62
C VAL A 39 6.07 8.60 6.96
N GLN A 40 5.96 9.51 7.95
CA GLN A 40 5.38 9.19 9.26
C GLN A 40 3.88 8.86 9.17
N ASN A 41 3.12 9.67 8.42
CA ASN A 41 1.70 9.43 8.19
C ASN A 41 1.47 8.17 7.35
N PHE A 42 2.29 7.95 6.31
CA PHE A 42 2.30 6.72 5.53
C PHE A 42 2.47 5.49 6.42
N LYS A 43 3.47 5.49 7.32
CA LYS A 43 3.65 4.40 8.31
C LYS A 43 2.44 4.23 9.23
N GLY A 44 1.75 5.31 9.57
CA GLY A 44 0.48 5.26 10.31
C GLY A 44 -0.59 4.45 9.56
N HIS A 45 -0.78 4.74 8.27
CA HIS A 45 -1.69 3.98 7.40
C HIS A 45 -1.29 2.52 7.27
N ILE A 46 -0.01 2.26 7.01
CA ILE A 46 0.53 0.89 6.88
C ILE A 46 0.30 0.08 8.16
N ARG A 47 0.53 0.66 9.34
CA ARG A 47 0.25 -0.03 10.60
C ARG A 47 -1.23 -0.37 10.74
N ARG A 48 -2.14 0.53 10.34
CA ARG A 48 -3.58 0.28 10.40
C ARG A 48 -4.02 -0.80 9.41
N ILE A 49 -3.52 -0.75 8.18
CA ILE A 49 -3.83 -1.77 7.17
C ILE A 49 -3.33 -3.15 7.63
N ALA A 50 -2.12 -3.24 8.17
CA ALA A 50 -1.58 -4.50 8.70
C ALA A 50 -2.49 -5.15 9.75
N GLN A 51 -3.11 -4.34 10.62
CA GLN A 51 -4.07 -4.83 11.61
C GLN A 51 -5.34 -5.38 10.95
N LEU A 52 -5.83 -4.73 9.90
CA LEU A 52 -7.04 -5.12 9.19
C LEU A 52 -6.84 -6.40 8.37
N CYS A 53 -5.68 -6.56 7.71
CA CYS A 53 -5.40 -7.73 6.88
C CYS A 53 -4.66 -8.86 7.61
N GLY A 54 -4.27 -8.68 8.88
CA GLY A 54 -3.56 -9.68 9.66
C GLY A 54 -2.08 -9.88 9.29
N ALA A 55 -1.45 -8.89 8.66
CA ALA A 55 -0.03 -8.92 8.30
C ALA A 55 0.90 -8.89 9.52
N LYS A 56 2.04 -9.60 9.42
CA LYS A 56 3.04 -9.68 10.50
C LYS A 56 4.33 -8.96 10.16
N GLU A 57 4.65 -8.84 8.89
CA GLU A 57 5.82 -8.14 8.40
C GLU A 57 5.43 -7.16 7.30
N VAL A 58 6.16 -6.04 7.23
CA VAL A 58 6.06 -5.10 6.14
C VAL A 58 7.43 -4.68 5.65
N GLU A 59 7.58 -4.69 4.34
CA GLU A 59 8.68 -4.06 3.64
C GLU A 59 8.25 -2.67 3.14
N ILE A 60 9.12 -1.67 3.30
CA ILE A 60 8.91 -0.31 2.80
C ILE A 60 10.14 0.11 2.00
N LYS A 61 9.92 0.80 0.89
CA LYS A 61 10.95 1.53 0.13
C LYS A 61 10.39 2.81 -0.47
N TYR A 62 11.26 3.70 -0.96
CA TYR A 62 10.82 4.83 -1.76
C TYR A 62 10.25 4.36 -3.10
N LEU A 63 9.24 5.07 -3.61
CA LEU A 63 8.59 4.75 -4.88
C LEU A 63 9.56 4.91 -6.05
N HIS A 64 10.43 5.91 -5.99
CA HIS A 64 11.39 6.22 -7.04
C HIS A 64 12.82 5.92 -6.59
N MET A 65 13.66 5.52 -7.55
CA MET A 65 15.10 5.47 -7.41
C MET A 65 15.66 6.89 -7.20
N ASP A 66 16.86 6.97 -6.65
CA ASP A 66 17.62 8.22 -6.56
C ASP A 66 18.39 8.44 -7.87
N ASP A 67 17.63 8.63 -8.96
CA ASP A 67 18.14 8.97 -10.29
C ASP A 67 17.42 10.20 -10.84
N GLU A 68 18.00 10.82 -11.89
CA GLU A 68 17.45 12.03 -12.50
C GLU A 68 16.09 11.77 -13.19
N GLU A 69 15.83 10.54 -13.61
CA GLU A 69 14.63 10.15 -14.35
C GLU A 69 13.44 9.87 -13.42
N GLY A 70 13.69 9.69 -12.12
CA GLY A 70 12.68 9.27 -11.15
C GLY A 70 12.15 7.87 -11.49
N THR A 71 13.04 6.94 -11.83
CA THR A 71 12.64 5.57 -12.20
C THR A 71 11.88 4.90 -11.07
N LEU A 72 10.78 4.21 -11.38
CA LEU A 72 10.04 3.46 -10.36
C LEU A 72 10.89 2.31 -9.79
N THR A 73 10.85 2.12 -8.47
CA THR A 73 11.51 0.99 -7.80
C THR A 73 10.77 -0.34 -7.99
N GLU A 74 9.57 -0.30 -8.54
CA GLU A 74 8.72 -1.43 -8.89
C GLU A 74 7.94 -1.12 -10.18
N PRO A 75 7.71 -2.10 -11.06
CA PRO A 75 6.80 -1.93 -12.19
C PRO A 75 5.40 -1.49 -11.74
N ARG A 76 4.73 -0.64 -12.53
CA ARG A 76 3.42 -0.06 -12.15
C ARG A 76 2.36 -1.13 -11.93
N GLU A 77 2.41 -2.23 -12.68
CA GLU A 77 1.53 -3.39 -12.55
C GLU A 77 1.61 -4.10 -11.19
N ASN A 78 2.70 -3.89 -10.45
CA ASN A 78 2.89 -4.44 -9.10
C ASN A 78 2.40 -3.49 -8.00
N ILE A 79 1.91 -2.30 -8.36
CA ILE A 79 1.53 -1.24 -7.41
C ILE A 79 0.01 -1.05 -7.43
N VAL A 80 -0.58 -1.09 -6.24
CA VAL A 80 -1.98 -0.78 -5.97
C VAL A 80 -2.05 0.47 -5.11
N LEU A 81 -2.93 1.40 -5.51
CA LEU A 81 -3.19 2.61 -4.75
C LEU A 81 -4.16 2.31 -3.61
N PHE A 82 -3.98 2.97 -2.47
CA PHE A 82 -4.95 2.97 -1.39
C PHE A 82 -5.37 4.38 -0.95
N SER A 83 -6.58 4.48 -0.43
CA SER A 83 -7.11 5.71 0.18
C SER A 83 -7.87 5.40 1.47
N ASN A 84 -7.69 6.24 2.50
CA ASN A 84 -8.39 6.13 3.77
C ASN A 84 -9.86 6.61 3.63
N ARG A 85 -10.80 5.87 4.22
CA ARG A 85 -12.23 6.22 4.28
C ARG A 85 -12.75 6.40 5.70
N GLY A 86 -11.85 6.55 6.67
CA GLY A 86 -12.18 6.65 8.10
C GLY A 86 -11.98 5.30 8.77
N ASP A 87 -12.95 4.40 8.56
CA ASP A 87 -12.96 3.09 9.23
C ASP A 87 -12.25 2.00 8.44
N ASP A 88 -12.18 2.14 7.11
CA ASP A 88 -11.54 1.19 6.19
C ASP A 88 -10.64 1.89 5.14
N TYR A 89 -10.11 1.08 4.21
CA TYR A 89 -9.33 1.53 3.07
C TYR A 89 -9.91 0.99 1.77
N ARG A 90 -9.92 1.84 0.73
CA ARG A 90 -10.17 1.39 -0.65
C ARG A 90 -8.86 1.14 -1.35
N TYR A 91 -8.83 0.09 -2.16
CA TYR A 91 -7.72 -0.29 -3.02
C TYR A 91 -8.14 -0.20 -4.48
N PHE A 92 -7.25 0.28 -5.34
CA PHE A 92 -7.55 0.42 -6.76
C PHE A 92 -6.29 0.52 -7.63
N THR A 93 -6.45 0.22 -8.90
CA THR A 93 -5.51 0.56 -9.96
C THR A 93 -6.11 1.62 -10.86
N GLU A 94 -5.25 2.29 -11.61
CA GLU A 94 -5.66 3.37 -12.50
C GLU A 94 -5.02 3.21 -13.87
N SER A 95 -5.81 3.53 -14.88
CA SER A 95 -5.37 3.59 -16.26
C SER A 95 -5.99 4.80 -16.95
N ILE A 96 -5.47 5.12 -18.13
CA ILE A 96 -6.09 6.10 -19.02
C ILE A 96 -6.76 5.33 -20.15
N ASP A 97 -8.05 5.56 -20.34
CA ASP A 97 -8.75 5.07 -21.52
C ASP A 97 -8.19 5.78 -22.76
N PRO A 98 -7.55 5.06 -23.70
CA PRO A 98 -6.94 5.69 -24.88
C PRO A 98 -7.98 6.31 -25.82
N ALA A 99 -9.25 5.87 -25.80
CA ALA A 99 -10.29 6.40 -26.66
C ALA A 99 -10.85 7.73 -26.15
N THR A 100 -10.95 7.89 -24.82
CA THR A 100 -11.57 9.08 -24.21
C THR A 100 -10.59 10.00 -23.50
N GLY A 101 -9.34 9.55 -23.28
CA GLY A 101 -8.34 10.24 -22.47
C GLY A 101 -8.71 10.35 -20.99
N ARG A 102 -9.77 9.66 -20.54
CA ARG A 102 -10.26 9.74 -19.16
C ARG A 102 -9.58 8.72 -18.28
N ARG A 103 -9.38 9.09 -17.01
CA ARG A 103 -8.93 8.18 -15.96
C ARG A 103 -10.01 7.12 -15.72
N VAL A 104 -9.60 5.86 -15.74
CA VAL A 104 -10.41 4.72 -15.32
C VAL A 104 -9.85 4.22 -13.99
N ILE A 105 -10.73 4.06 -13.00
CA ILE A 105 -10.40 3.52 -11.69
C ILE A 105 -10.98 2.12 -11.61
N ASN A 106 -10.13 1.14 -11.36
CA ASN A 106 -10.54 -0.23 -11.09
C ASN A 106 -10.40 -0.52 -9.60
N TYR A 107 -11.52 -0.60 -8.90
CA TYR A 107 -11.53 -0.92 -7.47
C TYR A 107 -11.30 -2.40 -7.23
N LEU A 108 -10.49 -2.70 -6.21
CA LEU A 108 -10.13 -4.06 -5.82
C LEU A 108 -10.69 -4.35 -4.42
N ALA A 109 -11.25 -5.53 -4.25
CA ALA A 109 -11.61 -6.07 -2.95
C ALA A 109 -10.33 -6.39 -2.14
N PRO A 110 -10.36 -6.32 -0.79
CA PRO A 110 -9.23 -6.69 0.04
C PRO A 110 -8.66 -8.09 -0.25
N GLU A 111 -9.51 -9.06 -0.59
CA GLU A 111 -9.13 -10.44 -0.91
C GLU A 111 -8.34 -10.56 -2.22
N GLU A 112 -8.49 -9.58 -3.13
CA GLU A 112 -7.71 -9.47 -4.37
C GLU A 112 -6.33 -8.89 -4.07
N VAL A 113 -6.21 -8.02 -3.06
CA VAL A 113 -4.93 -7.38 -2.67
C VAL A 113 -4.12 -8.25 -1.71
N PHE A 114 -4.79 -8.91 -0.76
CA PHE A 114 -4.16 -9.68 0.32
C PHE A 114 -4.57 -11.15 0.29
N HIS A 115 -3.65 -12.01 0.68
CA HIS A 115 -3.93 -13.38 1.11
C HIS A 115 -4.49 -13.33 2.54
N LEU A 116 -5.78 -13.05 2.64
CA LEU A 116 -6.50 -13.17 3.89
C LEU A 116 -6.59 -14.67 4.21
N GLY A 117 -5.91 -15.10 5.28
CA GLY A 117 -6.08 -16.46 5.77
C GLY A 117 -7.56 -16.70 6.08
N SER A 118 -8.06 -17.92 5.88
CA SER A 118 -9.41 -18.32 6.28
C SER A 118 -9.54 -18.23 7.81
N ALA A 119 -9.74 -17.02 8.34
CA ALA A 119 -9.84 -16.78 9.77
C ALA A 119 -11.31 -16.93 10.19
N GLN A 120 -11.62 -18.17 10.58
CA GLN A 120 -12.58 -18.57 11.63
C GLN A 120 -14.07 -18.30 11.36
N ASN A 121 -14.72 -19.30 10.74
CA ASN A 121 -16.01 -19.75 11.26
C ASN A 121 -15.78 -20.21 12.71
N VAL A 122 -15.87 -19.29 13.67
CA VAL A 122 -16.22 -19.69 15.03
C VAL A 122 -17.70 -20.03 14.92
N SER A 123 -17.99 -21.32 14.87
CA SER A 123 -19.34 -21.85 15.07
C SER A 123 -19.90 -21.22 16.35
N GLU A 124 -20.94 -20.41 16.21
CA GLU A 124 -21.80 -20.10 17.35
C GLU A 124 -22.40 -21.40 17.87
N ALA A 125 -22.40 -21.49 19.20
CA ALA A 125 -22.72 -22.65 20.02
C ALA A 125 -24.18 -23.11 19.90
#